data_AF-A0A373UU39-F1
#
_entry.id   AF-A0A373UU39-F1
#
_cell.length_a   1.000
_cell.length_b   1.000
_cell.length_c   1.000
_cell.angle_alpha   90.00
_cell.angle_beta   90.00
_cell.angle_gamma   90.00
#
_symmetry.space_group_name_H-M   'P 1'
#
loop_
_entity.id
_entity.type
_entity.pdbx_description
1 polymer ?
#
loop_
_entity_poly.entity_id
_entity_poly.type
_entity_poly.pdbx_seq_one_letter_code
_entity_poly.pdbx_strand_id
1 'polypeptide(L)' 'MIPDFLRRENKTMKVDPDVEKMGIAVERYEKHFGEGVNTESYTWPIKEWSRIVDICIKEEKTLDELLGEEHDPEADE' A
#
# COMPACT_ATOMS: atom_id res chain seq x y z
N MET A 1 -33.81 11.62 8.07
CA MET A 1 -33.77 10.17 8.34
C MET A 1 -32.66 9.59 7.47
N ILE A 2 -31.63 8.98 8.05
CA ILE A 2 -30.52 8.38 7.29
C ILE A 2 -30.99 7.02 6.78
N PRO A 3 -30.90 6.73 5.47
CA PRO A 3 -31.21 5.41 4.92
C PRO A 3 -30.43 4.30 5.63
N ASP A 4 -31.09 3.18 5.92
CA ASP A 4 -30.51 2.08 6.70
C ASP A 4 -29.20 1.54 6.11
N PHE A 5 -29.04 1.53 4.79
CA PHE A 5 -27.79 1.09 4.13
C PHE A 5 -26.57 2.00 4.41
N LEU A 6 -26.79 3.23 4.89
CA LEU A 6 -25.72 4.16 5.27
C LEU A 6 -25.40 4.13 6.77
N ARG A 7 -26.18 3.38 7.57
CA ARG A 7 -25.91 3.28 9.01
C ARG A 7 -24.65 2.47 9.23
N ARG A 8 -23.73 3.03 10.03
CA ARG A 8 -22.45 2.40 10.39
C ARG A 8 -22.64 1.00 11.00
N GLU A 9 -23.73 0.80 11.73
CA GLU A 9 -24.11 -0.50 12.33
C GLU A 9 -24.49 -1.56 11.29
N ASN A 10 -24.99 -1.15 10.13
CA ASN A 10 -25.30 -2.02 8.99
C ASN A 10 -24.09 -2.21 8.06
N LYS A 11 -22.96 -1.54 8.36
CA LYS A 11 -21.69 -1.79 7.69
C LYS A 11 -21.13 -3.08 8.26
N THR A 12 -21.60 -4.21 7.73
CA THR A 12 -20.95 -5.52 7.89
C THR A 12 -19.61 -5.43 7.16
N MET A 13 -18.66 -4.74 7.76
CA MET A 13 -17.35 -4.48 7.21
C MET A 13 -16.53 -5.75 7.42
N LYS A 14 -16.89 -6.80 6.66
CA LYS A 14 -15.96 -7.89 6.38
C LYS A 14 -14.86 -7.23 5.59
N VAL A 15 -13.84 -6.73 6.29
CA VAL A 15 -12.62 -6.27 5.66
C VAL A 15 -12.13 -7.46 4.85
N ASP A 16 -11.94 -7.23 3.56
CA ASP A 16 -11.49 -8.28 2.67
C ASP A 16 -10.14 -8.79 3.21
N PRO A 17 -9.95 -10.11 3.39
CA PRO A 17 -8.73 -10.65 3.97
C PRO A 17 -7.47 -10.28 3.17
N ASP A 18 -7.60 -9.98 1.88
CA ASP A 18 -6.47 -9.50 1.08
C ASP A 18 -6.13 -8.04 1.41
N VAL A 19 -7.10 -7.21 1.81
CA VAL A 19 -6.86 -5.84 2.30
C VAL A 19 -6.13 -5.86 3.65
N GLU A 20 -6.46 -6.80 4.54
CA GLU A 20 -5.76 -6.94 5.82
C GLU A 20 -4.28 -7.34 5.62
N LYS A 21 -4.02 -8.31 4.73
CA LYS A 21 -2.64 -8.71 4.37
C LYS A 21 -1.85 -7.58 3.76
N MET A 22 -2.49 -6.79 2.90
CA MET A 22 -1.87 -5.60 2.32
C MET A 22 -1.45 -4.64 3.42
N GLY A 23 -2.32 -4.32 4.39
CA GLY A 23 -1.98 -3.45 5.50
C GLY A 23 -0.75 -3.93 6.29
N ILE A 24 -0.66 -5.25 6.56
CA ILE A 24 0.51 -5.85 7.23
C ILE A 24 1.78 -5.70 6.37
N ALA A 25 1.69 -5.87 5.06
CA ALA A 25 2.82 -5.68 4.16
C ALA A 25 3.29 -4.22 4.13
N VAL A 26 2.35 -3.25 4.05
CA VAL A 26 2.66 -1.81 4.12
C VAL A 26 3.41 -1.49 5.42
N GLU A 27 2.90 -1.95 6.56
CA GLU A 27 3.50 -1.69 7.87
C GLU A 27 4.93 -2.25 7.97
N ARG A 28 5.18 -3.43 7.38
CA ARG A 28 6.52 -4.02 7.33
C ARG A 28 7.47 -3.19 6.48
N TYR A 29 6.99 -2.70 5.33
CA TYR A 29 7.79 -1.82 4.47
C TYR A 29 8.15 -0.54 5.20
N GLU A 30 7.16 0.14 5.81
CA GLU A 30 7.37 1.40 6.53
C GLU A 30 8.35 1.22 7.69
N LYS A 31 8.26 0.11 8.41
CA LYS A 31 9.23 -0.22 9.46
C LYS A 31 10.64 -0.48 8.93
N HIS A 32 10.77 -1.00 7.72
CA HIS A 32 12.05 -1.35 7.12
C HIS A 32 12.77 -0.14 6.54
N PHE A 33 12.07 0.68 5.76
CA PHE A 33 12.64 1.84 5.07
C PHE A 33 12.48 3.15 5.84
N GLY A 34 11.57 3.22 6.83
CA GLY A 34 11.27 4.45 7.58
C GLY A 34 10.37 5.43 6.84
N GLU A 35 9.90 5.04 5.65
CA GLU A 35 9.01 5.81 4.78
C GLU A 35 7.77 4.98 4.42
N GLY A 36 6.61 5.64 4.32
CA GLY A 36 5.39 4.97 3.88
C GLY A 36 5.50 4.57 2.40
N VAL A 37 4.93 3.43 2.03
CA VAL A 37 4.84 3.06 0.61
C VAL A 37 4.01 4.12 -0.11
N ASN A 38 4.53 4.64 -1.22
CA ASN A 38 3.80 5.63 -2.02
C ASN A 38 2.50 4.99 -2.54
N THR A 39 1.37 5.47 -2.02
CA THR A 39 0.07 4.81 -2.20
C THR A 39 -0.53 5.01 -3.58
N GLU A 40 0.03 5.88 -4.42
CA GLU A 40 -0.39 6.03 -5.83
C GLU A 40 -0.29 4.72 -6.63
N SER A 41 0.50 3.77 -6.12
CA SER A 41 0.64 2.38 -6.55
C SER A 41 -0.60 1.49 -6.31
N TYR A 42 -1.71 2.03 -5.79
CA TYR A 42 -3.02 1.34 -5.76
C TYR A 42 -3.55 0.94 -7.15
N THR A 43 -2.81 1.26 -8.22
CA THR A 43 -3.02 0.77 -9.59
C THR A 43 -2.85 -0.74 -9.74
N TRP A 44 -2.14 -1.42 -8.84
CA TRP A 44 -1.96 -2.88 -8.92
C TRP A 44 -3.01 -3.69 -8.15
N PRO A 45 -3.33 -4.91 -8.63
CA PRO A 45 -4.14 -5.85 -7.87
C PRO A 45 -3.55 -6.12 -6.49
N ILE A 46 -4.39 -6.17 -5.45
CA ILE A 46 -4.00 -6.38 -4.04
C ILE A 46 -3.06 -7.59 -3.86
N LYS A 47 -3.28 -8.66 -4.64
CA LYS A 47 -2.45 -9.88 -4.61
C LYS A 47 -1.03 -9.66 -5.11
N GLU A 48 -0.85 -8.80 -6.11
CA GLU A 48 0.46 -8.47 -6.65
C GLU A 48 1.18 -7.49 -5.72
N TRP A 49 0.42 -6.57 -5.11
CA TRP A 49 0.94 -5.56 -4.20
C TRP A 49 1.75 -6.17 -3.02
N SER A 50 1.20 -7.21 -2.38
CA SER A 50 1.91 -7.92 -1.30
C SER A 50 3.23 -8.54 -1.77
N ARG A 51 3.27 -9.07 -3.00
CA ARG A 51 4.48 -9.66 -3.58
C ARG A 51 5.52 -8.60 -3.90
N ILE A 52 5.09 -7.44 -4.39
CA ILE A 52 5.99 -6.35 -4.76
C ILE A 52 6.65 -5.77 -3.51
N VAL A 53 5.88 -5.56 -2.44
CA VAL A 53 6.45 -5.12 -1.16
C VAL A 53 7.47 -6.11 -0.59
N ASP A 54 7.19 -7.41 -0.70
CA ASP A 54 8.15 -8.44 -0.26
C ASP A 54 9.45 -8.37 -1.08
N ILE A 55 9.36 -8.10 -2.39
CA ILE A 55 10.51 -7.88 -3.27
C ILE A 55 11.29 -6.63 -2.86
N CYS A 56 10.62 -5.51 -2.60
CA CYS A 56 11.27 -4.27 -2.12
C CYS A 56 12.11 -4.54 -0.87
N ILE A 57 11.51 -5.17 0.15
CA ILE A 57 12.21 -5.50 1.40
C ILE A 57 13.38 -6.46 1.15
N LYS A 58 13.21 -7.45 0.27
CA LYS A 58 14.24 -8.46 -0.01
C LYS A 58 15.42 -7.90 -0.80
N GLU A 59 15.15 -7.03 -1.76
CA GLU A 59 16.18 -6.41 -2.62
C GLU A 59 16.76 -5.12 -1.99
N GLU A 60 16.28 -4.74 -0.80
CA GLU A 60 16.64 -3.49 -0.10
C GLU A 60 16.45 -2.25 -1.00
N LYS A 61 15.35 -2.22 -1.76
CA LYS A 61 15.01 -1.14 -2.67
C LYS A 61 13.62 -0.60 -2.36
N THR A 62 13.48 0.72 -2.36
CA THR A 62 12.16 1.34 -2.27
C THR A 62 11.32 1.02 -3.50
N LEU A 63 10.03 1.30 -3.44
CA LEU A 63 9.14 1.01 -4.56
C LEU A 63 9.52 1.80 -5.82
N ASP A 64 9.86 3.08 -5.67
CA ASP A 64 10.39 3.94 -6.74
C ASP A 64 11.67 3.35 -7.36
N GLU A 65 12.63 2.93 -6.55
CA GLU A 65 13.87 2.31 -7.01
C GLU A 65 13.64 0.99 -7.75
N LEU A 66 12.65 0.21 -7.30
CA LEU A 66 12.27 -1.05 -7.95
C LEU A 66 11.61 -0.81 -9.31
N LEU A 67 10.80 0.25 -9.41
CA LEU A 67 10.13 0.64 -10.65
C LEU A 67 11.04 1.39 -11.62
N GLY A 68 12.22 1.81 -11.16
CA GLY A 68 13.12 2.62 -11.97
C GLY A 68 12.56 4.00 -12.24
N GLU A 69 11.70 4.51 -11.35
CA GLU A 69 11.44 5.94 -11.29
C GLU A 69 12.75 6.58 -10.83
N GLU A 70 13.51 7.13 -11.79
CA GLU A 70 14.63 8.00 -11.48
C GLU A 70 14.07 9.16 -10.67
N HIS A 71 14.31 9.14 -9.36
CA HIS A 71 14.06 10.28 -8.50
C HIS A 71 14.94 11.42 -9.01
N ASP A 72 14.37 12.30 -9.84
CA ASP A 72 15.06 13.47 -10.35
C ASP A 72 15.27 14.42 -9.16
N PRO A 73 16.51 14.59 -8.67
CA PRO A 73 16.78 15.43 -7.51
C PRO A 73 16.57 16.93 -7.81
N GLU A 74 16.28 17.31 -9.06
CA GLU A 74 15.93 18.69 -9.46
C GLU A 74 14.41 18.94 -9.46
N ALA A 75 13.57 17.93 -9.20
CA ALA A 75 12.11 18.10 -9.16
C ALA A 75 11.59 18.82 -7.90
N ASP A 76 12.48 19.15 -6.95
CA ASP A 76 12.20 19.91 -5.72
C ASP A 76 12.69 21.38 -5.79
N GLU A 77 12.62 22.01 -6.99
CA GLU A 77 12.81 23.47 -7.17
C GLU A 77 11.49 24.25 -7.35
#